data_AF-A0A938KBD5-F1
#
_entry.id   AF-A0A938KBD5-F1
#
_cell.length_a   1.000
_cell.length_b   1.000
_cell.length_c   1.000
_cell.angle_alpha   90.00
_cell.angle_beta   90.00
_cell.angle_gamma   90.00
#
_symmetry.space_group_name_H-M   'P 1'
#
loop_
_entity.id
_entity.type
_entity.pdbx_description
1 polymer ?
#
loop_
_entity_poly.entity_id
_entity_poly.type
_entity_poly.pdbx_seq_one_letter_code
_entity_poly.pdbx_strand_id
1 'polypeptide(L)'
;MHGSTDFELKPLSREGIPAALDKAVRYRLLNEPGEAESICRDVLRVEPDNQQALVVLLLALTDRFGEGHAVAVRQAQEVSTQLRSEYERLYYAGIICERRAKAQLHLSVPGAGHDAYEWLCEAMDWYEKAEAVRPEGNDDALLRWNACARIIMQRHLAPRPEEKIESSLE
;
A
#
# COMPACT_ATOMS: atom_id res chain seq x y z
N MET A 1 34.92 5.12 12.41
CA MET A 1 34.93 5.24 10.94
C MET A 1 34.19 4.03 10.38
N HIS A 2 32.88 4.13 10.18
CA HIS A 2 32.14 3.08 9.49
C HIS A 2 32.38 3.29 8.00
N GLY A 3 33.17 2.41 7.38
CA GLY A 3 33.32 2.43 5.93
C GLY A 3 31.97 2.12 5.31
N SER A 4 31.36 3.07 4.60
CA SER A 4 30.27 2.74 3.68
C SER A 4 30.79 1.67 2.74
N THR A 5 30.22 0.47 2.87
CA THR A 5 30.50 -0.60 1.92
C THR A 5 29.59 -0.33 0.73
N ASP A 6 29.97 0.64 -0.10
CA ASP A 6 29.23 0.97 -1.31
C ASP A 6 29.45 -0.16 -2.32
N PHE A 7 28.44 -1.01 -2.46
CA PHE A 7 28.42 -2.07 -3.47
C PHE A 7 27.83 -1.52 -4.78
N GLU A 8 28.51 -1.77 -5.89
CA GLU A 8 27.95 -1.52 -7.22
C GLU A 8 26.98 -2.66 -7.58
N LEU A 9 25.71 -2.32 -7.79
CA LEU A 9 24.67 -3.29 -8.13
C LEU A 9 24.82 -3.76 -9.58
N LYS A 10 24.77 -5.08 -9.77
CA LYS A 10 24.85 -5.67 -11.11
C LYS A 10 23.54 -5.40 -11.88
N PRO A 11 23.59 -4.83 -13.09
CA PRO A 11 22.38 -4.53 -13.85
C PRO A 11 21.70 -5.82 -14.34
N LEU A 12 20.37 -5.84 -14.38
CA LEU A 12 19.63 -6.89 -15.09
C LEU A 12 19.76 -6.68 -16.59
N SER A 13 19.79 -7.79 -17.34
CA SER A 13 19.52 -7.75 -18.77
C SER A 13 18.02 -7.55 -19.02
N ARG A 14 17.66 -6.91 -20.14
CA ARG A 14 16.25 -6.66 -20.49
C ARG A 14 15.48 -7.98 -20.70
N GLU A 15 16.15 -8.98 -21.25
CA GLU A 15 15.60 -10.31 -21.49
C GLU A 15 15.29 -11.06 -20.17
N GLY A 16 15.95 -10.68 -19.06
CA GLY A 16 15.72 -11.25 -17.74
C GLY A 16 14.53 -10.66 -16.98
N ILE A 17 14.00 -9.52 -17.42
CA ILE A 17 12.94 -8.78 -16.71
C ILE A 17 11.66 -9.62 -16.51
N PRO A 18 11.11 -10.32 -17.52
CA PRO A 18 9.90 -11.12 -17.32
C PRO A 18 10.07 -12.19 -16.23
N ALA A 19 11.19 -12.93 -16.26
CA ALA A 19 11.48 -13.96 -15.27
C ALA A 19 11.72 -13.38 -13.87
N ALA A 20 12.26 -12.17 -13.77
CA ALA A 20 12.43 -11.45 -12.51
C ALA A 20 11.06 -11.04 -11.92
N LEU A 21 10.16 -10.50 -12.73
CA LEU A 21 8.81 -10.13 -12.29
C LEU A 21 8.00 -11.35 -11.81
N ASP A 22 8.08 -12.47 -12.52
CA ASP A 22 7.45 -13.73 -12.07
C ASP A 22 8.00 -14.22 -10.72
N LYS A 23 9.29 -13.99 -10.44
CA LYS A 23 9.89 -14.27 -9.12
C LYS A 23 9.37 -13.30 -8.07
N ALA A 24 9.32 -12.00 -8.35
CA ALA A 24 8.82 -11.01 -7.41
C ALA A 24 7.38 -11.30 -6.97
N VAL A 25 6.49 -11.67 -7.92
CA VAL A 25 5.12 -12.09 -7.60
C VAL A 25 5.13 -13.35 -6.72
N ARG A 26 5.94 -14.36 -7.03
CA ARG A 26 6.05 -15.59 -6.22
C ARG A 26 6.57 -15.32 -4.81
N TYR A 27 7.59 -14.48 -4.65
CA TYR A 27 8.12 -14.13 -3.34
C TYR A 27 7.08 -13.44 -2.46
N ARG A 28 6.24 -12.57 -3.04
CA ARG A 28 5.09 -12.01 -2.29
C ARG A 28 4.11 -13.09 -1.82
N LEU A 29 3.82 -14.09 -2.65
CA LEU A 29 2.94 -15.21 -2.26
C LEU A 29 3.57 -16.13 -1.20
N LEU A 30 4.90 -16.16 -1.11
CA LEU A 30 5.66 -16.85 -0.05
C LEU A 30 5.83 -15.99 1.22
N ASN A 31 5.21 -14.81 1.27
CA ASN A 31 5.36 -13.85 2.36
C ASN A 31 6.80 -13.34 2.54
N GLU A 32 7.54 -13.18 1.42
CA GLU A 32 8.88 -12.62 1.34
C GLU A 32 8.85 -11.25 0.60
N PRO A 33 8.19 -10.22 1.14
CA PRO A 33 8.02 -8.94 0.45
C PRO A 33 9.32 -8.16 0.26
N GLY A 34 10.34 -8.37 1.10
CA GLY A 34 11.65 -7.73 0.94
C GLY A 34 12.38 -8.17 -0.34
N GLU A 35 12.32 -9.46 -0.67
CA GLU A 35 12.88 -9.99 -1.91
C GLU A 35 12.15 -9.46 -3.14
N ALA A 36 10.81 -9.40 -3.06
CA ALA A 36 10.00 -8.82 -4.12
C ALA A 36 10.29 -7.33 -4.34
N GLU A 37 10.43 -6.56 -3.25
CA GLU A 37 10.84 -5.15 -3.30
C GLU A 37 12.20 -4.99 -3.99
N SER A 38 13.20 -5.77 -3.58
CA SER A 38 14.56 -5.73 -4.15
C SER A 38 14.52 -5.97 -5.67
N ILE A 39 13.84 -7.03 -6.11
CA ILE A 39 13.74 -7.36 -7.53
C ILE A 39 13.05 -6.26 -8.32
N CYS A 40 11.95 -5.69 -7.81
CA CYS A 40 11.24 -4.64 -8.52
C CYS A 40 12.09 -3.37 -8.66
N ARG A 41 12.87 -3.01 -7.63
CA ARG A 41 13.82 -1.88 -7.73
C ARG A 41 14.87 -2.11 -8.81
N ASP A 42 15.37 -3.34 -8.95
CA ASP A 42 16.35 -3.64 -9.99
C ASP A 42 15.73 -3.62 -11.40
N VAL A 43 14.49 -4.11 -11.57
CA VAL A 43 13.74 -3.98 -12.82
C VAL A 43 13.52 -2.51 -13.18
N LEU A 44 13.04 -1.69 -12.22
CA LEU A 44 12.78 -0.26 -12.43
C LEU A 44 14.03 0.57 -12.70
N ARG A 45 15.22 0.09 -12.30
CA ARG A 45 16.49 0.71 -12.70
C ARG A 45 16.75 0.56 -14.20
N VAL A 46 16.32 -0.55 -14.81
CA VAL A 46 16.49 -0.83 -16.25
C VAL A 46 15.31 -0.28 -17.07
N GLU A 47 14.10 -0.38 -16.53
CA GLU A 47 12.84 0.06 -17.13
C GLU A 47 12.00 0.86 -16.12
N PRO A 48 12.27 2.16 -15.94
CA PRO A 48 11.60 2.99 -14.92
C PRO A 48 10.08 3.08 -15.04
N ASP A 49 9.55 2.86 -16.24
CA ASP A 49 8.12 2.96 -16.56
C ASP A 49 7.46 1.57 -16.70
N ASN A 50 8.09 0.52 -16.18
CA ASN A 50 7.52 -0.83 -16.18
C ASN A 50 6.35 -0.90 -15.19
N GLN A 51 5.12 -0.78 -15.72
CA GLN A 51 3.89 -0.67 -14.92
C GLN A 51 3.64 -1.88 -14.02
N GLN A 52 3.97 -3.09 -14.49
CA GLN A 52 3.88 -4.30 -13.67
C GLN A 52 4.85 -4.26 -12.49
N ALA A 53 6.09 -3.81 -12.71
CA ALA A 53 7.07 -3.66 -11.63
C ALA A 53 6.64 -2.62 -10.60
N LEU A 54 6.05 -1.49 -11.03
CA LEU A 54 5.50 -0.46 -10.12
C LEU A 54 4.38 -1.03 -9.24
N VAL A 55 3.43 -1.76 -9.85
CA VAL A 55 2.33 -2.41 -9.11
C VAL A 55 2.87 -3.41 -8.08
N VAL A 56 3.78 -4.30 -8.49
CA VAL A 56 4.34 -5.32 -7.59
C VAL A 56 5.17 -4.66 -6.47
N LEU A 57 5.93 -3.60 -6.77
CA LEU A 57 6.68 -2.83 -5.77
C LEU A 57 5.74 -2.20 -4.74
N LEU A 58 4.67 -1.53 -5.18
CA LEU A 58 3.69 -0.91 -4.29
C LEU A 58 3.07 -1.95 -3.36
N LEU A 59 2.69 -3.11 -3.92
CA LEU A 59 2.11 -4.18 -3.13
C LEU A 59 3.12 -4.78 -2.14
N ALA A 60 4.39 -4.96 -2.53
CA ALA A 60 5.45 -5.42 -1.63
C ALA A 60 5.71 -4.42 -0.48
N LEU A 61 5.78 -3.12 -0.78
CA LEU A 61 5.94 -2.07 0.23
C LEU A 61 4.79 -2.08 1.25
N THR A 62 3.56 -2.20 0.76
CA THR A 62 2.36 -2.20 1.62
C THR A 62 2.17 -3.51 2.40
N ASP A 63 2.71 -4.64 1.93
CA ASP A 63 2.75 -5.91 2.69
C ASP A 63 3.57 -5.75 3.99
N ARG A 64 4.52 -4.80 4.05
CA ARG A 64 5.44 -4.58 5.17
C ARG A 64 4.97 -3.54 6.21
N PHE A 65 3.77 -2.97 6.05
CA PHE A 65 3.29 -1.93 6.98
C PHE A 65 3.16 -2.40 8.43
N GLY A 66 2.93 -3.70 8.66
CA GLY A 66 2.90 -4.30 9.99
C GLY A 66 4.26 -4.32 10.71
N GLU A 67 5.37 -4.16 9.99
CA GLU A 67 6.74 -4.18 10.52
C GLU A 67 7.18 -2.79 11.07
N GLY A 68 6.26 -1.83 11.23
CA GLY A 68 6.58 -0.49 11.74
C GLY A 68 7.29 0.44 10.76
N HIS A 69 7.29 0.10 9.46
CA HIS A 69 8.02 0.84 8.43
C HIS A 69 7.25 2.07 7.93
N ALA A 70 7.30 3.18 8.66
CA ALA A 70 6.69 4.45 8.23
C ALA A 70 7.18 4.95 6.86
N VAL A 71 8.44 4.63 6.49
CA VAL A 71 9.03 4.96 5.19
C VAL A 71 8.30 4.27 4.03
N ALA A 72 7.80 3.06 4.25
CA ALA A 72 7.12 2.27 3.21
C ALA A 72 5.81 2.94 2.75
N VAL A 73 5.11 3.67 3.64
CA VAL A 73 3.87 4.37 3.29
C VAL A 73 4.13 5.47 2.25
N ARG A 74 5.10 6.34 2.53
CA ARG A 74 5.48 7.42 1.62
C ARG A 74 5.94 6.87 0.27
N GLN A 75 6.79 5.84 0.29
CA GLN A 75 7.28 5.21 -0.93
C GLN A 75 6.14 4.59 -1.76
N ALA A 76 5.16 3.93 -1.11
CA ALA A 76 4.02 3.38 -1.81
C ALA A 76 3.16 4.48 -2.47
N GLN A 77 2.96 5.61 -1.79
CA GLN A 77 2.27 6.78 -2.36
C GLN A 77 3.03 7.33 -3.58
N GLU A 78 4.36 7.51 -3.49
CA GLU A 78 5.20 7.97 -4.60
C GLU A 78 5.12 7.02 -5.81
N VAL A 79 5.16 5.70 -5.58
CA VAL A 79 5.00 4.69 -6.64
C VAL A 79 3.62 4.77 -7.27
N SER A 80 2.55 4.97 -6.48
CA SER A 80 1.19 5.07 -7.02
C SER A 80 1.03 6.20 -8.04
N THR A 81 1.71 7.34 -7.85
CA THR A 81 1.65 8.47 -8.78
C THR A 81 2.26 8.18 -10.16
N GLN A 82 3.10 7.15 -10.26
CA GLN A 82 3.77 6.74 -11.50
C GLN A 82 2.93 5.76 -12.33
N LEU A 83 1.80 5.28 -11.80
CA LEU A 83 0.90 4.41 -12.53
C LEU A 83 0.14 5.19 -13.60
N ARG A 84 0.08 4.64 -14.82
CA ARG A 84 -0.53 5.32 -15.98
C ARG A 84 -2.05 5.30 -15.94
N SER A 85 -2.64 4.20 -15.50
CA SER A 85 -4.09 4.05 -15.41
C SER A 85 -4.66 4.88 -14.26
N GLU A 86 -5.65 5.71 -14.56
CA GLU A 86 -6.38 6.45 -13.52
C GLU A 86 -7.05 5.51 -12.53
N TYR A 87 -7.69 4.44 -13.04
CA TYR A 87 -8.26 3.39 -12.20
C TYR A 87 -7.21 2.81 -11.25
N GLU A 88 -6.03 2.42 -11.74
CA GLU A 88 -5.00 1.83 -10.89
C GLU A 88 -4.48 2.81 -9.83
N ARG A 89 -4.28 4.09 -10.18
CA ARG A 89 -3.89 5.12 -9.20
C ARG A 89 -4.88 5.21 -8.05
N LEU A 90 -6.17 5.27 -8.36
CA LEU A 90 -7.24 5.37 -7.37
C LEU A 90 -7.37 4.08 -6.56
N TYR A 91 -7.36 2.93 -7.24
CA TYR A 91 -7.46 1.62 -6.61
C TYR A 91 -6.31 1.35 -5.63
N TYR A 92 -5.07 1.60 -6.05
CA TYR A 92 -3.92 1.36 -5.18
C TYR A 92 -3.76 2.41 -4.07
N ALA A 93 -4.28 3.64 -4.23
CA ALA A 93 -4.42 4.57 -3.12
C ALA A 93 -5.32 4.01 -2.01
N GLY A 94 -6.44 3.38 -2.39
CA GLY A 94 -7.31 2.64 -1.47
C GLY A 94 -6.58 1.49 -0.76
N ILE A 95 -5.78 0.71 -1.50
CA ILE A 95 -5.00 -0.41 -0.95
C ILE A 95 -3.99 0.06 0.12
N ILE A 96 -3.33 1.20 -0.12
CA ILE A 96 -2.40 1.79 0.84
C ILE A 96 -3.12 2.11 2.15
N CYS A 97 -4.27 2.79 2.08
CA CYS A 97 -5.08 3.16 3.24
C CYS A 97 -5.61 1.91 3.98
N GLU A 98 -6.17 0.94 3.25
CA GLU A 98 -6.69 -0.31 3.80
C GLU A 98 -5.61 -1.10 4.55
N ARG A 99 -4.42 -1.27 3.94
CA ARG A 99 -3.31 -2.01 4.54
C ARG A 99 -2.72 -1.26 5.74
N ARG A 100 -2.75 0.07 5.72
CA ARG A 100 -2.33 0.90 6.85
C ARG A 100 -3.27 0.72 8.05
N ALA A 101 -4.59 0.75 7.82
CA ALA A 101 -5.58 0.46 8.85
C ALA A 101 -5.38 -0.92 9.47
N LYS A 102 -5.22 -1.95 8.62
CA LYS A 102 -4.99 -3.33 9.08
C LYS A 102 -3.72 -3.44 9.92
N ALA A 103 -2.62 -2.81 9.51
CA ALA A 103 -1.39 -2.79 10.29
C ALA A 103 -1.58 -2.16 11.67
N GLN A 104 -2.32 -1.04 11.77
CA GLN A 104 -2.63 -0.42 13.06
C GLN A 104 -3.47 -1.33 13.96
N LEU A 105 -4.47 -2.01 13.41
CA LEU A 105 -5.28 -2.98 14.16
C LEU A 105 -4.46 -4.16 14.70
N HIS A 106 -3.33 -4.51 14.08
CA HIS A 106 -2.42 -5.54 14.57
C HIS A 106 -1.56 -5.07 15.75
N LEU A 107 -1.13 -3.81 15.76
CA LEU A 107 -0.22 -3.27 16.77
C LEU A 107 -0.83 -3.13 18.18
N SER A 108 -2.16 -3.30 18.32
CA SER A 108 -2.87 -3.33 19.62
C SER A 108 -2.57 -2.17 20.56
N VAL A 109 -2.30 -0.97 20.01
CA VAL A 109 -2.04 0.25 20.79
C VAL A 109 -3.34 0.98 21.13
N PRO A 110 -3.42 1.73 22.25
CA PRO A 110 -4.57 2.57 22.57
C PRO A 110 -4.89 3.54 21.43
N GLY A 111 -6.17 3.70 21.08
CA GLY A 111 -6.61 4.57 19.99
C GLY A 111 -6.49 3.97 18.57
N ALA A 112 -5.82 2.82 18.40
CA ALA A 112 -5.65 2.17 17.09
C ALA A 112 -6.97 1.88 16.37
N GLY A 113 -8.07 1.66 17.11
CA GLY A 113 -9.40 1.46 16.53
C GLY A 113 -9.96 2.70 15.84
N HIS A 114 -9.70 3.89 16.40
CA HIS A 114 -10.13 5.16 15.80
C HIS A 114 -9.30 5.49 14.57
N ASP A 115 -7.98 5.35 14.65
CA ASP A 115 -7.10 5.58 13.51
C ASP A 115 -7.43 4.60 12.37
N ALA A 116 -7.66 3.32 12.70
CA ALA A 116 -8.05 2.33 11.70
C ALA A 116 -9.41 2.62 11.08
N TYR A 117 -10.37 3.18 11.83
CA TYR A 117 -11.65 3.64 11.29
C TYR A 117 -11.43 4.71 10.22
N GLU A 118 -10.65 5.76 10.54
CA GLU A 118 -10.36 6.87 9.62
C GLU A 118 -9.70 6.36 8.34
N TRP A 119 -8.68 5.50 8.45
CA TRP A 119 -8.00 4.91 7.29
C TRP A 119 -8.90 3.99 6.47
N LEU A 120 -9.83 3.27 7.09
CA LEU A 120 -10.80 2.42 6.35
C LEU A 120 -11.82 3.27 5.60
N CYS A 121 -12.30 4.37 6.20
CA CYS A 121 -13.16 5.33 5.50
C CYS A 121 -12.42 5.97 4.32
N GLU A 122 -11.18 6.41 4.51
CA GLU A 122 -10.38 6.96 3.40
C GLU A 122 -10.15 5.91 2.30
N ALA A 123 -9.89 4.65 2.66
CA ALA A 123 -9.80 3.56 1.67
C ALA A 123 -11.10 3.40 0.87
N MET A 124 -12.25 3.47 1.55
CA MET A 124 -13.57 3.38 0.93
C MET A 124 -13.81 4.55 -0.05
N ASP A 125 -13.48 5.78 0.32
CA ASP A 125 -13.57 6.95 -0.58
C ASP A 125 -12.72 6.78 -1.84
N TRP A 126 -11.52 6.19 -1.72
CA TRP A 126 -10.67 5.88 -2.87
C TRP A 126 -11.27 4.78 -3.75
N TYR A 127 -11.85 3.75 -3.15
CA TYR A 127 -12.51 2.69 -3.91
C TYR A 127 -13.77 3.16 -4.63
N GLU A 128 -14.53 4.09 -4.05
CA GLU A 128 -15.67 4.73 -4.74
C GLU A 128 -15.22 5.53 -5.97
N LYS A 129 -14.12 6.29 -5.84
CA LYS A 129 -13.51 7.00 -6.98
C LYS A 129 -13.02 6.02 -8.05
N ALA A 130 -12.39 4.91 -7.64
CA ALA A 130 -11.93 3.87 -8.57
C ALA A 130 -13.12 3.18 -9.26
N GLU A 131 -14.20 2.90 -8.54
CA GLU A 131 -15.45 2.35 -9.07
C GLU A 131 -16.02 3.25 -10.18
N ALA A 132 -15.99 4.58 -10.01
CA ALA A 132 -16.55 5.51 -10.99
C ALA A 132 -15.84 5.46 -12.36
N VAL A 133 -14.60 4.99 -12.42
CA VAL A 133 -13.79 4.91 -13.65
C VAL A 133 -13.38 3.47 -14.02
N ARG A 134 -14.01 2.46 -13.40
CA ARG A 134 -13.59 1.06 -13.55
C ARG A 134 -13.82 0.53 -14.97
N PRO A 135 -12.92 -0.35 -15.47
CA PRO A 135 -13.20 -1.14 -16.66
C PRO A 135 -14.44 -2.02 -16.46
N GLU A 136 -15.14 -2.33 -17.56
CA GLU A 136 -16.29 -3.24 -17.54
C GLU A 136 -15.88 -4.62 -16.98
N GLY A 137 -16.66 -5.13 -16.03
CA GLY A 137 -16.42 -6.42 -15.37
C GLY A 137 -15.31 -6.41 -14.32
N ASN A 138 -14.68 -5.27 -14.02
CA ASN A 138 -13.68 -5.16 -12.95
C ASN A 138 -14.31 -4.78 -11.62
N ASP A 139 -14.72 -5.77 -10.82
CA ASP A 139 -15.37 -5.54 -9.53
C ASP A 139 -14.39 -5.41 -8.34
N ASP A 140 -13.08 -5.30 -8.59
CA ASP A 140 -12.07 -5.32 -7.52
C ASP A 140 -12.29 -4.20 -6.50
N ALA A 141 -12.58 -2.98 -6.95
CA ALA A 141 -12.86 -1.85 -6.07
C ALA A 141 -14.07 -2.10 -5.16
N LEU A 142 -15.15 -2.68 -5.68
CA LEU A 142 -16.35 -3.05 -4.91
C LEU A 142 -16.03 -4.11 -3.86
N LEU A 143 -15.26 -5.14 -4.23
CA LEU A 143 -14.87 -6.21 -3.32
C LEU A 143 -14.03 -5.67 -2.15
N ARG A 144 -13.13 -4.72 -2.45
CA ARG A 144 -12.28 -4.06 -1.44
C ARG A 144 -13.05 -3.11 -0.54
N TRP A 145 -13.95 -2.31 -1.09
CA TRP A 145 -14.86 -1.46 -0.32
C TRP A 145 -15.69 -2.31 0.66
N ASN A 146 -16.27 -3.41 0.17
CA ASN A 146 -17.05 -4.34 1.00
C ASN A 146 -16.20 -4.98 2.12
N ALA A 147 -14.93 -5.28 1.85
CA ALA A 147 -14.02 -5.77 2.88
C ALA A 147 -13.78 -4.72 3.97
N CYS A 148 -13.59 -3.46 3.62
CA CYS A 148 -13.42 -2.36 4.58
C CYS A 148 -14.67 -2.19 5.45
N ALA A 149 -15.85 -2.12 4.83
CA ALA A 149 -17.13 -2.02 5.54
C ALA A 149 -17.33 -3.17 6.54
N ARG A 150 -17.03 -4.43 6.12
CA ARG A 150 -17.12 -5.59 7.02
C ARG A 150 -16.16 -5.48 8.21
N ILE A 151 -14.95 -4.97 8.03
CA ILE A 151 -13.99 -4.77 9.14
C ILE A 151 -14.54 -3.76 10.14
N ILE A 152 -15.06 -2.63 9.67
CA ILE A 152 -15.67 -1.59 10.53
C ILE A 152 -16.83 -2.19 11.33
N MET A 153 -17.76 -2.88 10.67
CA MET A 153 -18.94 -3.47 11.30
C MET A 153 -18.58 -4.56 12.32
N GLN A 154 -17.68 -5.48 11.96
CA GLN A 154 -17.31 -6.63 12.81
C GLN A 154 -16.52 -6.22 14.05
N ARG A 155 -15.72 -5.17 13.95
CA ARG A 155 -14.88 -4.67 15.06
C ARG A 155 -15.52 -3.51 15.81
N HIS A 156 -16.73 -3.09 15.43
CA HIS A 156 -17.42 -1.92 15.98
C HIS A 156 -16.53 -0.67 16.03
N LEU A 157 -15.77 -0.44 14.95
CA LEU A 157 -14.89 0.73 14.85
C LEU A 157 -15.72 2.00 14.74
N ALA A 158 -15.23 3.08 15.33
CA ALA A 158 -15.93 4.36 15.40
C ALA A 158 -14.92 5.51 15.29
N PRO A 159 -15.35 6.70 14.82
CA PRO A 159 -14.49 7.88 14.79
C PRO A 159 -14.05 8.25 16.20
N ARG A 160 -12.94 9.00 16.30
CA ARG A 160 -12.49 9.55 17.57
C ARG A 160 -13.55 10.53 18.11
N PRO A 161 -13.92 10.47 19.40
CA PRO A 161 -14.80 11.47 19.99
C PRO A 161 -14.18 12.87 19.83
N GLU A 162 -14.96 13.83 19.37
CA GLU A 162 -14.53 15.23 19.35
C GLU A 162 -14.32 15.70 20.79
N GLU A 163 -13.06 15.97 21.18
CA GLU A 163 -12.79 16.67 22.43
C GLU A 163 -13.33 18.10 22.29
N LYS A 164 -14.48 18.37 22.93
CA LYS A 164 -14.92 19.74 23.16
C LYS A 164 -13.87 20.39 24.06
N ILE A 165 -12.96 21.15 23.46
CA ILE A 165 -12.09 22.06 24.19
C ILE A 165 -13.01 23.12 24.79
N GLU A 166 -13.48 22.89 26.02
CA GLU A 166 -14.00 23.96 26.86
C GLU A 166 -12.84 24.92 27.11
N SER A 167 -12.77 25.96 26.28
CA SER A 167 -11.96 27.14 26.52
C SER A 167 -12.47 27.80 27.80
N SER A 168 -11.99 27.35 28.96
CA SER A 168 -12.03 28.15 30.19
C SER A 168 -11.14 29.36 29.99
N LEU A 169 -11.74 30.44 29.49
CA LEU A 169 -11.25 31.79 29.69
C LEU A 169 -11.72 32.23 31.09
N GLU A 170 -10.84 32.08 32.08
CA GLU A 170 -10.86 32.89 33.31
C GLU A 170 -9.66 33.84 33.31
#